data_AF-A0A101JE48-F1
#
_entry.id   AF-A0A101JE48-F1
#
_cell.length_a   1.000
_cell.length_b   1.000
_cell.length_c   1.000
_cell.angle_alpha   90.00
_cell.angle_beta   90.00
_cell.angle_gamma   90.00
#
_symmetry.space_group_name_H-M   'P 1'
#
loop_
_entity.id
_entity.type
_entity.pdbx_description
1 polymer ?
#
loop_
_entity_poly.entity_id
_entity_poly.type
_entity_poly.pdbx_seq_one_letter_code
_entity_poly.pdbx_strand_id
1 'polypeptide(L)'
;MDRQFLTLDGIRMTYLPAGVLAPAGELIRNFDELEDRGLAGHPRMRRVLTRLRPNLSLLYYYLHFSDGADLAALDDRVAAGVATDDDFRGALLGEALTISCPHCAAMLRVVEVEPGHPLFHRDRIRRLNEHVFQRECPVCHQTIPHYILEQIDLEPAD
;
A
#
# COMPACT_ATOMS: atom_id res chain seq x y z
N MET A 1 7.06 19.97 -6.24
CA MET A 1 6.44 18.90 -7.06
C MET A 1 4.95 19.07 -6.97
N ASP A 2 4.27 19.08 -8.12
CA ASP A 2 2.82 19.15 -8.16
C ASP A 2 2.22 17.85 -7.61
N ARG A 3 1.21 17.98 -6.75
CA ARG A 3 0.50 16.81 -6.20
C ARG A 3 -0.24 16.13 -7.33
N GLN A 4 0.11 14.88 -7.60
CA GLN A 4 -0.66 14.03 -8.51
C GLN A 4 -1.90 13.55 -7.77
N PHE A 5 -3.08 13.86 -8.31
CA PHE A 5 -4.35 13.42 -7.74
C PHE A 5 -4.94 12.33 -8.61
N LEU A 6 -5.47 11.31 -7.97
CA LEU A 6 -6.28 10.27 -8.59
C LEU A 6 -7.64 10.23 -7.94
N THR A 7 -8.64 9.74 -8.67
CA THR A 7 -9.96 9.42 -8.12
C THR A 7 -10.21 7.95 -8.40
N LEU A 8 -10.43 7.15 -7.37
CA LEU A 8 -10.76 5.72 -7.49
C LEU A 8 -12.02 5.44 -6.68
N ASP A 9 -13.01 4.77 -7.26
CA ASP A 9 -14.32 4.56 -6.63
C ASP A 9 -14.96 5.87 -6.12
N GLY A 10 -14.69 6.99 -6.80
CA GLY A 10 -15.15 8.33 -6.38
C GLY A 10 -14.41 8.94 -5.19
N ILE A 11 -13.35 8.30 -4.69
CA ILE A 11 -12.50 8.79 -3.61
C ILE A 11 -11.28 9.49 -4.20
N ARG A 12 -11.12 10.78 -3.92
CA ARG A 12 -9.94 11.54 -4.32
C ARG A 12 -8.77 11.24 -3.37
N MET A 13 -7.63 10.86 -3.94
CA MET A 13 -6.40 10.57 -3.21
C MET A 13 -5.23 11.33 -3.85
N THR A 14 -4.16 11.53 -3.08
CA THR A 14 -2.86 11.95 -3.61
C THR A 14 -2.07 10.69 -3.93
N TYR A 15 -1.58 10.60 -5.15
CA TYR A 15 -0.73 9.51 -5.62
C TYR A 15 0.74 9.88 -5.46
N LEU A 16 1.54 8.93 -4.98
CA LEU A 16 2.98 9.06 -4.84
C LEU A 16 3.65 7.99 -5.73
N PRO A 17 4.12 8.37 -6.94
CA PRO A 17 4.80 7.45 -7.85
C PRO A 17 6.15 7.02 -7.27
N ALA A 18 6.84 6.09 -7.93
CA ALA A 18 8.12 5.59 -7.41
C ALA A 18 9.12 6.72 -7.09
N GLY A 19 9.79 6.61 -5.94
CA GLY A 19 10.84 7.56 -5.52
C GLY A 19 10.36 8.95 -5.07
N VAL A 20 9.07 9.27 -5.18
CA VAL A 20 8.53 10.56 -4.72
C VAL A 20 8.24 10.52 -3.22
N LEU A 21 8.84 11.40 -2.44
CA LEU A 21 8.63 11.43 -0.99
C LEU A 21 7.23 11.91 -0.62
N ALA A 22 6.73 11.44 0.52
CA ALA A 22 5.53 11.99 1.13
C ALA A 22 5.69 13.50 1.43
N PRO A 23 4.61 14.29 1.36
CA PRO A 23 4.67 15.73 1.59
C PRO A 23 5.06 16.03 3.05
N ALA A 24 6.06 16.90 3.22
CA ALA A 24 6.46 17.39 4.53
C ALA A 24 5.44 18.39 5.11
N GLY A 25 5.35 18.45 6.44
CA GLY A 25 4.62 19.50 7.16
C GLY A 25 3.12 19.27 7.39
N GLU A 26 2.57 18.12 6.96
CA GLU A 26 1.21 17.70 7.31
C GLU A 26 1.25 16.53 8.30
N LEU A 27 0.29 16.50 9.24
CA LEU A 27 0.12 15.33 10.10
C LEU A 27 -0.46 14.17 9.28
N ILE A 28 0.38 13.18 9.03
CA ILE A 28 0.02 11.94 8.33
C ILE A 28 -0.03 10.80 9.35
N ARG A 29 -1.14 10.07 9.40
CA ARG A 29 -1.27 8.84 10.17
C ARG A 29 -0.79 7.65 9.37
N ASN A 30 -0.33 6.61 10.08
CA ASN A 30 0.18 5.37 9.51
C ASN A 30 1.41 5.59 8.60
N PHE A 31 2.16 6.66 8.88
CA PHE A 31 3.36 7.04 8.13
C PHE A 31 4.59 6.92 9.02
N ASP A 32 5.58 6.19 8.51
CA ASP A 32 6.95 6.15 9.03
C ASP A 32 7.90 6.57 7.90
N GLU A 33 8.77 7.54 8.17
CA GLU A 33 9.64 8.14 7.14
C GLU A 33 10.77 7.22 6.70
N LEU A 34 11.26 6.34 7.59
CA LEU A 34 12.31 5.37 7.23
C LEU A 34 11.71 4.27 6.36
N GLU A 35 10.53 3.79 6.74
CA GLU A 35 9.79 2.81 5.95
C GLU A 35 9.38 3.36 4.58
N ASP A 36 8.85 4.59 4.50
CA ASP A 36 8.50 5.23 3.21
C ASP A 36 9.72 5.31 2.30
N ARG A 37 10.90 5.66 2.82
CA ARG A 37 12.13 5.68 2.03
C ARG A 37 12.51 4.29 1.50
N GLY A 38 12.39 3.25 2.32
CA GLY A 38 12.67 1.87 1.91
C GLY A 38 11.67 1.36 0.86
N LEU A 39 10.41 1.74 0.97
CA LEU A 39 9.33 1.26 0.09
C LEU A 39 9.02 2.19 -1.09
N ALA A 40 9.62 3.38 -1.15
CA ALA A 40 9.32 4.37 -2.19
C ALA A 40 9.57 3.84 -3.61
N GLY A 41 10.56 2.96 -3.78
CA GLY A 41 10.91 2.34 -5.05
C GLY A 41 10.36 0.93 -5.26
N HIS A 42 9.44 0.46 -4.41
CA HIS A 42 9.04 -0.94 -4.41
C HIS A 42 8.37 -1.35 -5.73
N PRO A 43 8.76 -2.47 -6.37
CA PRO A 43 8.34 -2.82 -7.73
C PRO A 43 6.86 -3.24 -7.83
N ARG A 44 6.23 -3.56 -6.71
CA ARG A 44 4.83 -4.02 -6.62
C ARG A 44 3.91 -3.08 -5.86
N MET A 45 4.41 -1.92 -5.43
CA MET A 45 3.64 -1.00 -4.58
C MET A 45 3.73 0.44 -5.03
N ARG A 46 2.63 1.17 -4.80
CA ARG A 46 2.56 2.63 -4.92
C ARG A 46 1.87 3.20 -3.71
N ARG A 47 2.25 4.42 -3.32
CA ARG A 47 1.83 5.00 -2.05
C ARG A 47 0.75 6.02 -2.33
N VAL A 48 -0.25 6.07 -1.45
CA VAL A 48 -1.38 6.98 -1.60
C VAL A 48 -1.71 7.66 -0.28
N LEU A 49 -2.11 8.92 -0.37
CA LEU A 49 -2.59 9.69 0.77
C LEU A 49 -4.05 10.02 0.56
N THR A 50 -4.85 9.83 1.59
CA THR A 50 -6.29 10.12 1.53
C THR A 50 -6.77 10.82 2.78
N ARG A 51 -7.84 11.61 2.64
CA ARG A 51 -8.60 12.16 3.77
C ARG A 51 -10.00 11.59 3.71
N LEU A 52 -10.41 10.89 4.76
CA LEU A 52 -11.80 10.45 4.90
C LEU A 52 -12.76 11.62 5.14
N ARG A 53 -12.27 12.72 5.74
CA ARG A 53 -12.99 13.99 5.91
C ARG A 53 -12.01 15.18 5.82
N PRO A 54 -12.46 16.37 5.37
CA PRO A 54 -11.58 17.52 5.17
C PRO A 54 -10.75 17.94 6.41
N ASN A 55 -11.30 17.78 7.61
CA ASN A 55 -10.68 18.22 8.86
C ASN A 55 -9.90 17.11 9.60
N LEU A 56 -9.69 15.95 8.96
CA LEU A 56 -8.91 14.85 9.53
C LEU A 56 -7.49 14.84 8.97
N SER A 57 -6.60 14.19 9.72
CA SER A 57 -5.25 13.86 9.27
C SER A 57 -5.28 13.11 7.94
N LEU A 58 -4.22 13.26 7.15
CA LEU A 58 -4.00 12.38 6.01
C LEU A 58 -3.75 10.96 6.53
N LEU A 59 -4.29 9.98 5.82
CA LEU A 59 -3.99 8.57 6.02
C LEU A 59 -3.04 8.12 4.92
N TYR A 60 -2.00 7.41 5.31
CA TYR A 60 -1.00 6.85 4.41
C TYR A 60 -1.29 5.37 4.18
N TYR A 61 -1.36 4.98 2.90
CA TYR A 61 -1.62 3.60 2.50
C TYR A 61 -0.78 3.19 1.28
N TYR A 62 -0.74 1.89 1.04
CA TYR A 62 -0.08 1.27 -0.10
C TYR A 62 -1.12 0.66 -1.03
N LEU A 63 -1.04 0.93 -2.33
CA LEU A 63 -1.65 0.15 -3.38
C LEU A 63 -0.67 -0.95 -3.77
N HIS A 64 -1.01 -2.21 -3.51
CA HIS A 64 -0.17 -3.36 -3.83
C HIS A 64 -0.74 -4.15 -5.01
N PHE A 65 0.12 -4.53 -5.95
CA PHE A 65 -0.20 -5.29 -7.16
C PHE A 65 0.52 -6.64 -7.13
N SER A 66 -0.24 -7.75 -7.14
CA SER A 66 0.34 -9.10 -7.19
C SER A 66 0.41 -9.69 -8.60
N ASP A 67 -0.18 -9.00 -9.59
CA ASP A 67 -0.36 -9.46 -10.97
C ASP A 67 0.79 -9.09 -11.92
N GLY A 68 1.85 -8.45 -11.41
CA GLY A 68 3.00 -8.02 -12.22
C GLY A 68 2.69 -6.81 -13.12
N ALA A 69 1.71 -5.97 -12.74
CA ALA A 69 1.42 -4.72 -13.43
C ALA A 69 2.66 -3.85 -13.66
N ASP A 70 2.73 -3.21 -14.84
CA ASP A 70 3.76 -2.24 -15.16
C ASP A 70 3.48 -0.92 -14.42
N LEU A 71 4.09 -0.78 -13.25
CA LEU A 71 3.87 0.39 -12.41
C LEU A 71 4.55 1.66 -12.94
N ALA A 72 5.52 1.55 -13.85
CA ALA A 72 6.10 2.72 -14.50
C ALA A 72 5.11 3.29 -15.52
N ALA A 73 4.49 2.42 -16.34
CA ALA A 73 3.42 2.83 -17.23
C ALA A 73 2.20 3.38 -16.47
N LEU A 74 1.89 2.83 -15.28
CA LEU A 74 0.87 3.39 -14.39
C LEU A 74 1.24 4.80 -13.92
N ASP A 75 2.48 5.00 -13.45
CA ASP A 75 2.98 6.31 -13.00
C ASP A 75 2.85 7.36 -14.12
N ASP A 76 3.23 7.02 -15.35
CA ASP A 76 3.10 7.89 -16.52
C ASP A 76 1.64 8.26 -16.81
N ARG A 77 0.72 7.29 -16.73
CA ARG A 77 -0.71 7.52 -16.97
C ARG A 77 -1.34 8.39 -15.88
N VAL A 78 -0.94 8.21 -14.63
CA VAL A 78 -1.39 9.07 -13.53
C VAL A 78 -0.84 10.49 -13.72
N ALA A 79 0.44 10.63 -14.05
CA ALA A 79 1.06 11.93 -14.31
C ALA A 79 0.41 12.68 -15.49
N ALA A 80 0.02 11.95 -16.54
CA ALA A 80 -0.70 12.50 -17.69
C ALA A 80 -2.20 12.77 -17.43
N GLY A 81 -2.73 12.36 -16.26
CA GLY A 81 -4.15 12.52 -15.92
C GLY A 81 -5.10 11.63 -16.73
N VAL A 82 -4.61 10.52 -17.27
CA VAL A 82 -5.37 9.57 -18.11
C VAL A 82 -5.56 8.19 -17.45
N ALA A 83 -5.11 8.03 -16.21
CA ALA A 83 -5.39 6.84 -15.41
C ALA A 83 -6.88 6.74 -15.05
N THR A 84 -7.38 5.52 -15.06
CA THR A 84 -8.77 5.11 -14.81
C THR A 84 -8.81 4.02 -13.75
N ASP A 85 -9.99 3.74 -13.19
CA ASP A 85 -10.16 2.69 -12.18
C ASP A 85 -9.70 1.29 -12.66
N ASP A 86 -9.80 1.00 -13.96
CA ASP A 86 -9.36 -0.29 -14.54
C ASP A 86 -7.84 -0.48 -14.44
N ASP A 87 -7.06 0.60 -14.48
CA ASP A 87 -5.60 0.55 -14.30
C ASP A 87 -5.20 0.09 -12.89
N PHE A 88 -6.13 0.14 -11.95
CA PHE A 88 -5.97 -0.29 -10.58
C PHE A 88 -6.74 -1.58 -10.28
N ARG A 89 -7.24 -2.31 -11.28
CA ARG A 89 -8.12 -3.49 -11.08
C ARG A 89 -7.50 -4.63 -10.26
N GLY A 90 -6.17 -4.76 -10.29
CA GLY A 90 -5.38 -5.76 -9.57
C GLY A 90 -4.83 -5.27 -8.22
N ALA A 91 -5.10 -4.01 -7.86
CA ALA A 91 -4.60 -3.43 -6.63
C ALA A 91 -5.39 -3.89 -5.40
N LEU A 92 -4.71 -4.10 -4.28
CA LEU A 92 -5.30 -4.07 -2.94
C LEU A 92 -4.75 -2.89 -2.15
N LEU A 93 -5.59 -2.29 -1.31
CA LEU A 93 -5.15 -1.28 -0.36
C LEU A 93 -4.60 -1.97 0.88
N GLY A 94 -3.41 -1.56 1.31
CA GLY A 94 -2.75 -2.06 2.50
C GLY A 94 -2.22 -0.97 3.41
N GLU A 95 -2.03 -1.34 4.66
CA GLU A 95 -1.41 -0.55 5.72
C GLU A 95 -0.17 -1.28 6.23
N ALA A 96 0.89 -0.54 6.53
CA ALA A 96 2.07 -1.11 7.15
C ALA A 96 1.93 -1.17 8.67
N LEU A 97 2.05 -2.36 9.22
CA LEU A 97 1.87 -2.64 10.63
C LEU A 97 2.81 -3.75 11.11
N THR A 98 2.91 -3.88 12.44
CA THR A 98 3.72 -4.93 13.05
C THR A 98 2.79 -6.02 13.59
N ILE A 99 2.95 -7.24 13.11
CA ILE A 99 2.24 -8.43 13.60
C ILE A 99 3.17 -9.34 14.39
N SER A 100 2.60 -10.22 15.22
CA SER A 100 3.36 -11.30 15.86
C SER A 100 3.00 -12.63 15.22
N CYS A 101 4.02 -13.42 14.86
CA CYS A 101 3.79 -14.78 14.38
C CYS A 101 3.18 -15.64 15.49
N PRO A 102 2.01 -16.26 15.31
CA PRO A 102 1.34 -17.03 16.37
C PRO A 102 2.10 -18.31 16.76
N HIS A 103 3.06 -18.76 15.94
CA HIS A 103 3.81 -19.99 16.15
C HIS A 103 5.15 -19.79 16.87
N CYS A 104 5.89 -18.72 16.53
CA CYS A 104 7.22 -18.46 17.09
C CYS A 104 7.35 -17.12 17.82
N ALA A 105 6.28 -16.33 17.90
CA ALA A 105 6.21 -15.00 18.50
C ALA A 105 7.14 -13.94 17.86
N ALA A 106 7.79 -14.24 16.73
CA ALA A 106 8.58 -13.26 15.99
C ALA A 106 7.72 -12.05 15.61
N MET A 107 8.23 -10.84 15.84
CA MET A 107 7.58 -9.60 15.41
C MET A 107 7.95 -9.35 13.95
N LEU A 108 6.96 -9.28 13.09
CA LEU A 108 7.13 -9.11 11.64
C LEU A 108 6.58 -7.74 11.25
N ARG A 109 7.36 -6.98 10.48
CA ARG A 109 6.89 -5.74 9.85
C ARG A 109 6.34 -6.09 8.46
N VAL A 110 5.08 -5.74 8.21
CA VAL A 110 4.36 -6.18 7.01
C VAL A 110 3.48 -5.07 6.47
N VAL A 111 3.14 -5.15 5.18
CA VAL A 111 1.97 -4.49 4.60
C VAL A 111 0.83 -5.51 4.59
N GLU A 112 -0.22 -5.25 5.36
CA GLU A 112 -1.43 -6.08 5.42
C GLU A 112 -2.59 -5.37 4.74
N VAL A 113 -3.55 -6.12 4.19
CA VAL A 113 -4.80 -5.53 3.65
C VAL A 113 -5.48 -4.64 4.69
N GLU A 114 -5.91 -3.45 4.28
CA GLU A 114 -6.71 -2.53 5.10
C GLU A 114 -8.22 -2.78 4.88
N PRO A 115 -8.94 -3.42 5.82
CA PRO A 115 -10.34 -3.78 5.62
C PRO A 115 -11.32 -2.64 5.93
N GLY A 116 -10.92 -1.63 6.70
CA GLY A 116 -11.79 -0.54 7.14
C GLY A 116 -11.99 0.55 6.10
N HIS A 117 -11.09 0.68 5.12
CA HIS A 117 -11.16 1.75 4.13
C HIS A 117 -12.22 1.48 3.04
N PRO A 118 -13.03 2.47 2.62
CA PRO A 118 -14.12 2.26 1.65
C PRO A 118 -13.66 2.00 0.20
N LEU A 119 -12.38 2.23 -0.11
CA LEU A 119 -11.81 1.96 -1.43
C LEU A 119 -11.94 0.47 -1.78
N PHE A 120 -12.30 0.18 -3.02
CA PHE A 120 -12.54 -1.15 -3.57
C PHE A 120 -13.61 -1.96 -2.87
N HIS A 121 -14.47 -1.35 -2.04
CA HIS A 121 -15.48 -2.09 -1.27
C HIS A 121 -16.38 -2.97 -2.14
N ARG A 122 -16.75 -2.51 -3.35
CA ARG A 122 -17.64 -3.26 -4.28
C ARG A 122 -16.99 -4.54 -4.80
N ASP A 123 -15.70 -4.49 -5.11
CA ASP A 123 -14.96 -5.60 -5.73
C ASP A 123 -14.00 -6.30 -4.77
N ARG A 124 -14.05 -5.95 -3.48
CA ARG A 124 -13.07 -6.40 -2.47
C ARG A 124 -12.91 -7.91 -2.45
N ILE A 125 -14.02 -8.64 -2.43
CA ILE A 125 -14.01 -10.11 -2.38
C ILE A 125 -13.33 -10.70 -3.61
N ARG A 126 -13.62 -10.17 -4.81
CA ARG A 126 -12.97 -10.59 -6.05
C ARG A 126 -11.46 -10.37 -5.97
N ARG A 127 -11.05 -9.15 -5.59
CA ARG A 127 -9.63 -8.78 -5.45
C ARG A 127 -8.93 -9.67 -4.43
N LEU A 128 -9.51 -9.89 -3.25
CA LEU A 128 -8.95 -10.80 -2.24
C LEU A 128 -8.76 -12.22 -2.77
N ASN A 129 -9.69 -12.75 -3.56
CA ASN A 129 -9.58 -14.11 -4.07
C ASN A 129 -8.53 -14.26 -5.18
N GLU A 130 -8.31 -13.22 -5.99
CA GLU A 130 -7.35 -13.23 -7.09
C GLU A 130 -5.93 -12.83 -6.65
N HIS A 131 -5.79 -12.20 -5.49
CA HIS A 131 -4.51 -11.68 -5.03
C HIS A 131 -3.61 -12.75 -4.43
N VAL A 132 -2.31 -12.64 -4.71
CA VAL A 132 -1.29 -13.49 -4.09
C VAL A 132 -0.84 -12.86 -2.78
N PHE A 133 -0.99 -13.61 -1.68
CA PHE A 133 -0.56 -13.20 -0.34
C PHE A 133 0.68 -13.96 0.10
N GLN A 134 1.49 -13.32 0.92
CA GLN A 134 2.54 -14.00 1.68
C GLN A 134 1.91 -14.69 2.88
N ARG A 135 1.99 -16.02 2.91
CA ARG A 135 1.29 -16.82 3.92
C ARG A 135 2.22 -17.44 4.95
N GLU A 136 3.53 -17.34 4.79
CA GLU A 136 4.49 -18.02 5.65
C GLU A 136 5.31 -17.02 6.46
N CYS A 137 5.59 -17.37 7.71
CA CYS A 137 6.53 -16.64 8.54
C CYS A 137 7.96 -16.83 8.00
N PRO A 138 8.74 -15.75 7.79
CA PRO A 138 10.11 -15.88 7.29
C PRO A 138 11.06 -16.52 8.33
N VAL A 139 10.66 -16.57 9.60
CA VAL A 139 11.49 -17.11 10.71
C VAL A 139 11.23 -18.59 10.95
N CYS A 140 9.96 -19.03 11.00
CA CYS A 140 9.60 -20.41 11.34
C CYS A 140 8.89 -21.18 10.22
N HIS A 141 8.64 -20.52 9.08
CA HIS A 141 7.99 -21.08 7.88
C HIS A 141 6.58 -21.66 8.11
N GLN A 142 5.96 -21.37 9.26
CA GLN A 142 4.57 -21.74 9.52
C GLN A 142 3.61 -20.75 8.87
N THR A 143 2.43 -21.25 8.51
CA THR A 143 1.36 -20.43 7.92
C THR A 143 0.86 -19.37 8.90
N ILE A 144 0.76 -18.13 8.46
CA ILE A 144 0.21 -17.00 9.19
C ILE A 144 -1.24 -16.75 8.71
N PRO A 145 -2.24 -16.65 9.61
CA PRO A 145 -3.64 -16.44 9.24
C PRO A 145 -3.96 -14.95 8.94
N HIS A 146 -3.08 -14.27 8.20
CA HIS A 146 -3.18 -12.84 7.86
C HIS A 146 -3.17 -12.63 6.35
N TYR A 147 -3.76 -11.53 5.87
CA TYR A 147 -3.74 -11.15 4.45
C TYR A 147 -2.53 -10.26 4.16
N ILE A 148 -1.34 -10.81 4.35
CA ILE A 148 -0.08 -10.09 4.15
C ILE A 148 0.18 -9.92 2.66
N LEU A 149 0.28 -8.66 2.23
CA LEU A 149 0.59 -8.26 0.87
C LEU A 149 2.09 -8.35 0.62
N GLU A 150 2.89 -7.83 1.55
CA GLU A 150 4.35 -7.79 1.47
C GLU A 150 4.96 -7.83 2.88
N GLN A 151 6.10 -8.51 3.03
CA GLN A 151 6.96 -8.40 4.22
C GLN A 151 7.97 -7.28 4.01
N ILE A 152 8.15 -6.43 5.02
CA ILE A 152 9.05 -5.28 4.94
C ILE A 152 10.38 -5.71 5.57
N ASP A 153 11.32 -6.13 4.73
CA ASP A 153 12.69 -6.40 5.13
C ASP A 153 13.42 -5.05 5.28
N LEU A 154 13.24 -4.39 6.42
CA LEU A 154 14.15 -3.32 6.80
C LEU A 154 15.42 -4.00 7.32
N GLU A 155 16.45 -4.11 6.47
CA GLU A 155 17.78 -4.43 6.98
C GLU A 155 18.07 -3.47 8.16
N PRO A 156 18.51 -3.98 9.33
CA PRO A 156 18.93 -3.10 10.39
C PRO A 156 20.05 -2.21 9.84
N ALA A 157 19.89 -0.89 9.99
CA ALA A 157 20.96 0.04 9.66
C ALA A 157 22.19 -0.32 10.51
N ASP A 158 23.25 -0.78 9.85
CA ASP A 158 24.57 -1.02 10.44
C ASP A 158 25.15 0.26 11.10
#